data_AF-X1S902-F1
#
_entry.id   AF-X1S902-F1
#
_cell.length_a   1.000
_cell.length_b   1.000
_cell.length_c   1.000
_cell.angle_alpha   90.00
_cell.angle_beta   90.00
_cell.angle_gamma   90.00
#
_symmetry.space_group_name_H-M   'P 1'
#
loop_
_entity.id
_entity.type
_entity.pdbx_description
1 polymer ?
#
loop_
_entity_poly.entity_id
_entity_poly.type
_entity_poly.pdbx_seq_one_letter_code
_entity_poly.pdbx_strand_id
1 'polypeptide(L)'
;MKDRNIKNNRKSLRLKNYNYSLPGAYFITICTYRKKGILSGIINNEIELNQFGKIIENEWMKTALIRNNVELDGYIIMPNHFHGILFIKR
;
A
#
# COMPACT_ATOMS: atom_id res chain seq x y z
N MET A 1 -24.28 -24.53 -24.85
CA MET A 1 -24.05 -23.37 -23.96
C MET A 1 -22.82 -22.63 -24.48
N LYS A 2 -22.93 -21.35 -24.82
CA LYS A 2 -21.84 -20.59 -25.45
C LYS A 2 -20.77 -20.23 -24.41
N ASP A 3 -19.54 -20.63 -24.68
CA ASP A 3 -18.35 -20.23 -23.93
C ASP A 3 -18.24 -18.70 -23.94
N ARG A 4 -18.38 -18.10 -22.76
CA ARG A 4 -18.12 -16.67 -22.57
C ARG A 4 -16.61 -16.47 -22.55
N ASN A 5 -16.06 -16.19 -23.73
CA ASN A 5 -14.68 -15.78 -23.91
C ASN A 5 -14.51 -14.35 -23.34
N ILE A 6 -14.39 -14.24 -22.01
CA ILE A 6 -14.16 -12.95 -21.33
C ILE A 6 -12.72 -12.53 -21.62
N LYS A 7 -12.52 -11.81 -22.72
CA LYS A 7 -11.29 -11.03 -22.93
C LYS A 7 -11.21 -9.98 -21.82
N ASN A 8 -10.42 -10.26 -20.79
CA ASN A 8 -10.01 -9.28 -19.80
C ASN A 8 -9.12 -8.23 -20.49
N ASN A 9 -9.74 -7.21 -21.10
CA ASN A 9 -9.09 -6.03 -21.66
C ASN A 9 -8.61 -5.11 -20.51
N ARG A 10 -7.86 -5.66 -19.55
CA ARG A 10 -7.29 -4.89 -18.46
C ARG A 10 -6.19 -4.00 -19.06
N LYS A 11 -6.46 -2.70 -19.13
CA LYS A 11 -5.46 -1.71 -19.53
C LYS A 11 -4.27 -1.80 -18.58
N SER A 12 -3.06 -1.69 -19.14
CA SER A 12 -1.84 -1.54 -18.33
C SER A 12 -1.98 -0.31 -17.43
N LEU A 13 -1.69 -0.48 -16.14
CA LEU A 13 -1.55 0.63 -15.20
C LEU A 13 -0.20 1.34 -15.36
N ARG A 14 0.78 0.70 -16.00
CA ARG A 14 2.10 1.28 -16.23
C ARG A 14 2.02 2.33 -17.33
N LEU A 15 2.61 3.49 -17.04
CA LEU A 15 2.79 4.55 -18.02
C LEU A 15 3.68 4.05 -19.15
N LYS A 16 3.20 4.20 -20.38
CA LYS A 16 3.93 3.74 -21.57
C LYS A 16 5.25 4.52 -21.68
N ASN A 17 6.34 3.81 -21.98
CA ASN A 17 7.70 4.36 -22.13
C ASN A 17 8.32 4.96 -20.86
N TYR A 18 7.74 4.74 -19.68
CA TYR A 18 8.37 5.15 -18.42
C TYR A 18 9.32 4.07 -17.90
N ASN A 19 10.55 4.46 -17.54
CA ASN A 19 11.52 3.55 -16.93
C ASN A 19 11.35 3.51 -15.41
N TYR A 20 10.73 2.43 -14.92
CA TYR A 20 10.48 2.20 -13.49
C TYR A 20 11.74 1.79 -12.69
N SER A 21 12.92 1.69 -13.31
CA SER A 21 14.20 1.53 -12.58
C SER A 21 14.83 2.86 -12.14
N LEU A 22 14.29 3.99 -12.60
CA LEU A 22 14.74 5.30 -12.15
C LEU A 22 14.27 5.55 -10.70
N PRO A 23 15.06 6.30 -9.90
CA PRO A 23 14.60 6.79 -8.61
C PRO A 23 13.28 7.56 -8.72
N GLY A 24 12.42 7.42 -7.73
CA GLY A 24 11.14 8.12 -7.73
C GLY A 24 10.27 7.81 -6.51
N ALA A 25 9.20 8.60 -6.39
CA ALA A 25 8.17 8.43 -5.37
C ALA A 25 7.10 7.44 -5.82
N TYR A 26 6.60 6.64 -4.88
CA TYR A 26 5.56 5.65 -5.10
C TYR A 26 4.49 5.80 -4.02
N PHE A 27 3.25 6.00 -4.46
CA PHE A 27 2.08 5.89 -3.60
C PHE A 27 1.59 4.44 -3.59
N ILE A 28 1.41 3.89 -2.39
CA ILE A 28 1.03 2.50 -2.16
C ILE A 28 -0.30 2.49 -1.43
N THR A 29 -1.20 1.61 -1.87
CA THR A 29 -2.41 1.25 -1.14
C THR A 29 -2.43 -0.26 -0.93
N ILE A 30 -2.57 -0.71 0.31
CA ILE A 30 -2.72 -2.12 0.66
C ILE A 30 -4.04 -2.28 1.39
N CYS A 31 -4.98 -3.00 0.78
CA CYS A 31 -6.29 -3.28 1.37
C CYS A 31 -6.28 -4.64 2.08
N THR A 32 -6.94 -4.73 3.23
CA THR A 32 -7.22 -6.02 3.87
C THR A 32 -8.14 -6.87 3.00
N TYR A 33 -8.14 -8.18 3.24
CA TYR A 33 -9.02 -9.10 2.53
C TYR A 33 -10.49 -8.67 2.66
N ARG A 34 -11.16 -8.51 1.52
CA ARG A 34 -12.55 -8.03 1.42
C ARG A 34 -12.81 -6.71 2.18
N LYS A 35 -11.77 -5.87 2.36
CA LYS A 35 -11.86 -4.58 3.07
C LYS A 35 -12.37 -4.70 4.52
N LYS A 36 -12.07 -5.81 5.21
CA LYS A 36 -12.41 -5.98 6.63
C LYS A 36 -11.64 -4.99 7.51
N GLY A 37 -12.36 -4.31 8.41
CA GLY A 37 -11.82 -3.33 9.35
C GLY A 37 -11.05 -3.97 10.52
N ILE A 38 -9.91 -4.60 10.25
CA ILE A 38 -9.14 -5.38 11.24
C ILE A 38 -7.87 -4.68 11.73
N LEU A 39 -7.53 -3.49 11.25
CA LEU A 39 -6.25 -2.82 11.55
C LEU A 39 -6.35 -1.77 12.66
N SER A 40 -7.50 -1.11 12.77
CA SER A 40 -7.74 -0.04 13.74
C SER A 40 -9.22 0.11 14.05
N GLY A 41 -9.50 0.72 15.20
CA GLY A 41 -10.83 1.22 15.57
C GLY A 41 -10.89 2.75 15.40
N ILE A 42 -12.11 3.29 15.41
CA ILE A 42 -12.34 4.73 15.50
C ILE A 42 -12.99 4.99 16.86
N ILE A 43 -12.29 5.70 17.74
CA ILE A 43 -12.75 6.08 19.08
C ILE A 43 -12.63 7.60 19.17
N ASN A 44 -13.70 8.29 19.53
CA ASN A 44 -13.75 9.77 19.61
C ASN A 44 -13.26 10.48 18.33
N ASN A 45 -13.63 9.97 17.16
CA ASN A 45 -13.19 10.45 15.83
C ASN A 45 -11.68 10.35 15.57
N GLU A 46 -10.93 9.66 16.42
CA GLU A 46 -9.51 9.36 16.24
C GLU A 46 -9.30 7.91 15.86
N ILE A 47 -8.25 7.65 15.08
CA ILE A 47 -7.86 6.30 14.69
C ILE A 47 -7.00 5.70 15.80
N GLU A 48 -7.44 4.58 16.36
CA GLU A 48 -6.67 3.83 17.33
C GLU A 48 -6.23 2.49 16.74
N LEU A 49 -4.91 2.31 16.59
CA LEU A 49 -4.35 1.07 16.05
C LEU A 49 -4.51 -0.07 17.05
N ASN A 50 -5.06 -1.20 16.57
CA ASN A 50 -5.01 -2.44 17.32
C ASN A 50 -3.65 -3.14 17.09
N GLN A 51 -3.49 -4.35 17.64
CA GLN A 51 -2.25 -5.13 17.47
C GLN A 51 -1.84 -5.35 16.00
N PHE A 52 -2.78 -5.54 15.08
CA PHE A 52 -2.50 -5.73 13.67
C PHE A 52 -2.08 -4.41 12.99
N GLY A 53 -2.72 -3.29 13.33
CA GLY A 53 -2.30 -1.97 12.88
C GLY A 53 -0.88 -1.65 13.33
N LYS A 54 -0.54 -1.92 14.60
CA LYS A 54 0.81 -1.73 15.15
C LYS A 54 1.86 -2.60 14.45
N ILE A 55 1.51 -3.83 14.06
CA ILE A 55 2.40 -4.69 13.25
C ILE A 55 2.69 -4.02 11.89
N ILE A 56 1.66 -3.49 11.21
CA ILE A 56 1.85 -2.79 9.93
C ILE A 56 2.74 -1.57 10.11
N GLU A 57 2.50 -0.75 11.13
CA GLU A 57 3.31 0.43 11.40
C GLU A 57 4.78 0.06 11.64
N ASN A 58 5.03 -0.94 12.48
CA ASN A 58 6.38 -1.41 12.77
C ASN A 58 7.10 -1.92 11.51
N GLU A 59 6.44 -2.73 10.69
CA GLU A 59 7.03 -3.26 9.45
C GLU A 59 7.19 -2.17 8.36
N TRP A 60 6.30 -1.19 8.33
CA TRP A 60 6.46 0.01 7.50
C TRP A 60 7.73 0.75 7.90
N MET A 61 7.87 1.14 9.16
CA MET A 61 9.07 1.86 9.65
C MET A 61 10.36 1.05 9.46
N LYS A 62 10.29 -0.26 9.71
CA LYS A 62 11.42 -1.18 9.49
C LYS A 62 11.87 -1.23 8.03
N THR A 63 11.00 -0.93 7.06
CA THR A 63 11.35 -0.93 5.64
C THR A 63 12.54 -0.04 5.33
N ALA A 64 12.60 1.18 5.89
CA ALA A 64 13.75 2.07 5.74
C ALA A 64 15.02 1.56 6.46
N LEU A 65 14.85 0.82 7.56
CA LEU A 65 15.99 0.26 8.31
C LEU A 65 16.66 -0.91 7.57
N ILE A 66 15.88 -1.73 6.88
CA ILE A 66 16.39 -2.94 6.21
C ILE A 66 16.70 -2.74 4.72
N ARG A 67 16.30 -1.60 4.13
CA ARG A 67 16.56 -1.27 2.71
C ARG A 67 17.20 0.11 2.60
N ASN A 68 18.51 0.11 2.37
CA ASN A 68 19.31 1.33 2.23
C ASN A 68 18.86 2.24 1.08
N ASN A 69 18.15 1.69 0.10
CA ASN A 69 17.65 2.42 -1.06
C ASN A 69 16.18 2.85 -0.93
N VAL A 70 15.59 2.77 0.27
CA VAL A 70 14.21 3.19 0.53
C VAL A 70 14.18 4.30 1.58
N GLU A 71 13.45 5.36 1.27
CA GLU A 71 13.06 6.40 2.22
C GLU A 71 11.53 6.42 2.32
N LEU A 72 11.01 6.54 3.54
CA LEU A 72 9.57 6.60 3.79
C LEU A 72 9.14 8.05 3.93
N ASP A 73 7.93 8.34 3.49
CA ASP A 73 7.25 9.61 3.67
C ASP A 73 5.88 9.33 4.32
N GLY A 74 4.92 10.25 4.18
CA GLY A 74 3.60 10.18 4.80
C GLY A 74 2.90 8.83 4.60
N TYR A 75 2.28 8.35 5.68
CA TYR A 75 1.47 7.14 5.70
C TYR A 75 0.27 7.28 6.63
N ILE A 76 -0.75 6.46 6.42
CA ILE A 76 -1.92 6.33 7.31
C ILE A 76 -2.44 4.90 7.30
N ILE A 77 -2.83 4.41 8.48
CA ILE A 77 -3.45 3.09 8.65
C ILE A 77 -4.92 3.31 9.01
N MET A 78 -5.79 3.09 8.03
CA MET A 78 -7.23 3.09 8.21
C MET A 78 -7.69 1.69 8.64
N PRO A 79 -8.92 1.52 9.17
CA PRO A 79 -9.38 0.23 9.69
C PRO A 79 -9.19 -0.96 8.74
N ASN A 80 -9.30 -0.75 7.43
CA ASN A 80 -9.23 -1.80 6.42
C ASN A 80 -8.17 -1.60 5.33
N HIS A 81 -7.34 -0.57 5.42
CA HIS A 81 -6.29 -0.36 4.43
C HIS A 81 -5.15 0.51 4.98
N PHE A 82 -4.00 0.37 4.36
CA PHE A 82 -2.82 1.19 4.55
C PHE A 82 -2.59 2.03 3.31
N HIS A 83 -2.27 3.30 3.50
CA HIS A 83 -1.70 4.17 2.47
C HIS A 83 -0.31 4.61 2.89
N GLY A 84 0.63 4.66 1.96
CA GLY A 84 1.98 5.14 2.23
C GLY A 84 2.65 5.68 0.98
N ILE A 85 3.57 6.62 1.19
CA ILE A 85 4.47 7.13 0.17
C ILE A 85 5.88 6.66 0.52
N LEU A 86 6.59 6.12 -0.47
CA LEU A 86 8.01 5.83 -0.33
C LEU A 86 8.79 6.30 -1.55
N PHE A 87 10.07 6.57 -1.36
CA PHE A 87 11.02 6.83 -2.41
C PHE A 87 11.92 5.61 -2.58
N ILE A 88 12.05 5.14 -3.82
CA ILE A 88 13.11 4.20 -4.19
C ILE A 88 14.25 5.04 -4.76
N LYS A 89 15.43 4.91 -4.17
CA LYS A 89 16.66 5.60 -4.55
C LYS A 89 17.65 4.60 -5.17
N ARG A 90 18.75 5.13 -5.71
CA ARG A 90 19.91 4.31 -6.12
C ARG A 90 20.70 3.89 -4.90
#